data_AF-A0A9W3SIC7-F1
#
_entry.id   AF-A0A9W3SIC7-F1
#
_cell.length_a   1.000
_cell.length_b   1.000
_cell.length_c   1.000
_cell.angle_alpha   90.00
_cell.angle_beta   90.00
_cell.angle_gamma   90.00
#
_symmetry.space_group_name_H-M   'P 1'
#
loop_
_entity.id
_entity.type
_entity.pdbx_description
1 polymer ?
#
loop_
_entity_poly.entity_id
_entity_poly.type
_entity_poly.pdbx_seq_one_letter_code
_entity_poly.pdbx_strand_id
1 'polypeptide(L)' 'MPLGIQSRQIKYLNNIVEQDHRFIKKRIRSMLGLKSFHTATCILAGLEAMHMIKKEQIDLRNQSVQNQKQFIHQLFGLTA' A
#
# COMPACT_ATOMS: atom_id res chain seq x y z
N MET A 1 -17.01 -5.49 -16.26
CA MET A 1 -17.29 -5.54 -14.80
C MET A 1 -17.93 -6.89 -14.52
N PRO A 2 -17.47 -7.69 -13.55
CA PRO A 2 -18.08 -9.00 -13.31
C PRO A 2 -19.49 -8.79 -12.73
N LEU A 3 -20.45 -9.60 -13.19
CA LEU A 3 -21.82 -9.61 -12.69
C LEU A 3 -21.80 -10.13 -11.24
N GLY A 4 -21.97 -9.25 -10.25
CA GLY A 4 -22.09 -9.67 -8.85
C GLY A 4 -21.44 -8.74 -7.81
N ILE A 5 -20.65 -7.74 -8.24
CA ILE A 5 -20.08 -6.76 -7.30
C ILE A 5 -21.11 -5.65 -7.04
N GLN A 6 -21.65 -5.60 -5.82
CA GLN A 6 -22.50 -4.48 -5.39
C GLN A 6 -21.67 -3.21 -5.26
N SER A 7 -21.73 -2.35 -6.27
CA SER A 7 -21.25 -0.97 -6.17
C SER A 7 -22.20 -0.20 -5.27
N ARG A 8 -21.69 0.59 -4.31
CA ARG A 8 -22.57 1.42 -3.48
C ARG A 8 -23.37 2.34 -4.41
N GLN A 9 -24.67 2.54 -4.16
CA GLN A 9 -25.50 3.45 -4.96
C GLN A 9 -24.93 4.89 -4.99
N ILE A 10 -24.16 5.28 -3.97
CA ILE A 10 -23.52 6.59 -3.87
C ILE A 10 -22.17 6.58 -4.61
N LYS A 11 -22.15 7.14 -5.82
CA LYS A 11 -20.97 7.26 -6.69
C LYS A 11 -19.76 7.90 -6.01
N TYR A 12 -19.97 8.92 -5.16
CA TYR A 12 -18.89 9.63 -4.48
C TYR A 12 -18.08 8.73 -3.52
N LEU A 13 -18.75 7.84 -2.78
CA LEU A 13 -18.07 6.93 -1.86
C LEU A 13 -17.20 5.91 -2.59
N ASN A 14 -17.68 5.44 -3.75
CA ASN A 14 -16.88 4.54 -4.60
C ASN A 14 -15.65 5.26 -5.15
N ASN A 15 -15.79 6.53 -5.55
CA ASN A 15 -14.66 7.31 -6.04
C ASN A 15 -13.54 7.47 -5.00
N ILE A 16 -13.88 7.69 -3.72
CA ILE A 16 -12.87 7.79 -2.64
C ILE A 16 -12.09 6.48 -2.50
N VAL A 17 -12.79 5.35 -2.41
CA VAL A 17 -12.17 4.02 -2.27
C VAL A 17 -11.32 3.69 -3.49
N GLU A 18 -11.85 3.92 -4.70
CA GLU A 18 -11.12 3.68 -5.94
C GLU A 18 -9.88 4.57 -6.07
N GLN A 19 -9.96 5.82 -5.59
CA GLN A 19 -8.86 6.77 -5.62
C GLN A 19 -7.76 6.38 -4.63
N ASP A 20 -8.11 5.89 -3.45
CA ASP A 20 -7.14 5.41 -2.46
C ASP A 20 -6.31 4.24 -3.03
N HIS A 21 -6.97 3.29 -3.70
CA HIS A 21 -6.30 2.17 -4.34
C HIS A 21 -5.52 2.52 -5.62
N ARG A 22 -5.67 3.74 -6.17
CA ARG A 22 -5.06 4.12 -7.46
C ARG A 22 -3.54 4.02 -7.41
N PHE A 23 -2.91 4.38 -6.29
CA PHE A 23 -1.46 4.32 -6.13
C PHE A 23 -0.93 2.88 -6.24
N ILE A 24 -1.55 1.97 -5.48
CA ILE A 24 -1.18 0.55 -5.44
C ILE A 24 -1.41 -0.07 -6.82
N LYS A 25 -2.56 0.15 -7.44
CA LYS A 25 -2.88 -0.34 -8.80
C LYS A 25 -1.88 0.15 -9.84
N LYS A 26 -1.46 1.41 -9.77
CA LYS A 26 -0.47 1.98 -10.70
C LYS A 26 0.89 1.28 -10.58
N ARG A 27 1.34 0.98 -9.36
CA ARG A 27 2.61 0.27 -9.12
C ARG A 27 2.55 -1.19 -9.54
N ILE A 28 1.46 -1.89 -9.24
CA ILE A 28 1.28 -3.29 -9.65
C ILE A 28 1.17 -3.41 -11.17
N ARG A 29 0.51 -2.46 -11.85
CA ARG A 29 0.37 -2.50 -13.31
C ARG A 29 1.72 -2.46 -14.04
N SER A 30 2.75 -1.82 -13.47
CA SER A 30 4.11 -1.85 -14.02
C SER A 30 4.88 -3.13 -13.73
N MET A 31 4.37 -4.02 -12.87
CA MET A 31 4.99 -5.31 -12.56
C MET A 31 4.48 -6.37 -13.53
N LEU A 32 5.33 -7.32 -13.94
CA LEU A 32 4.99 -8.46 -14.83
C LEU A 32 4.09 -9.52 -14.15
N GLY A 33 3.25 -9.11 -13.19
CA GLY A 33 2.44 -9.99 -12.36
C GLY A 33 3.19 -10.54 -11.16
N LEU A 34 2.42 -10.94 -10.14
CA LEU A 34 2.92 -11.55 -8.90
C LEU A 34 2.74 -13.07 -9.05
N LYS A 35 3.85 -13.83 -8.96
CA LYS A 35 3.85 -15.28 -9.24
C LYS A 35 3.25 -16.14 -8.12
N SER A 36 3.13 -15.61 -6.90
CA SER A 36 2.57 -16.32 -5.75
C SER A 36 1.79 -15.37 -4.84
N PHE A 37 0.80 -15.90 -4.12
CA PHE A 37 0.04 -15.13 -3.13
C PHE A 37 0.92 -14.62 -1.99
N HIS A 38 1.84 -15.45 -1.50
CA HIS A 38 2.79 -15.05 -0.46
C HIS A 38 3.64 -13.85 -0.91
N THR A 39 4.23 -13.94 -2.12
CA THR A 39 4.99 -12.84 -2.72
C THR A 39 4.12 -11.60 -2.95
N ALA A 40 2.86 -11.79 -3.34
CA ALA A 40 1.93 -10.68 -3.53
C ALA A 40 1.65 -9.93 -2.23
N THR A 41 1.38 -10.65 -1.13
CA THR A 41 1.12 -10.06 0.18
C THR A 41 2.33 -9.26 0.68
N CYS A 42 3.54 -9.82 0.56
CA CYS A 42 4.77 -9.13 0.96
C CYS A 42 5.00 -7.85 0.15
N ILE A 43 4.80 -7.90 -1.18
CA ILE A 43 4.96 -6.73 -2.06
C ILE A 43 3.91 -5.65 -1.76
N LEU A 44 2.65 -6.05 -1.56
CA LEU A 44 1.58 -5.12 -1.19
C LEU A 44 1.87 -4.43 0.13
N ALA A 45 2.27 -5.17 1.17
CA ALA A 45 2.63 -4.64 2.47
C ALA A 45 3.81 -3.66 2.39
N GLY A 46 4.84 -3.97 1.59
CA GLY A 46 5.97 -3.07 1.34
C GLY A 46 5.56 -1.78 0.62
N LEU A 47 4.71 -1.87 -0.41
CA LEU A 47 4.19 -0.71 -1.13
C LEU A 47 3.34 0.19 -0.24
N GLU A 48 2.54 -0.40 0.65
CA GLU A 48 1.71 0.31 1.62
C GLU A 48 2.57 1.02 2.68
N ALA A 49 3.55 0.33 3.25
CA ALA A 49 4.50 0.91 4.20
C ALA A 49 5.23 2.14 3.61
N MET A 50 5.72 2.01 2.38
CA MET A 50 6.37 3.12 1.66
C MET A 50 5.40 4.26 1.36
N HIS A 51 4.12 3.94 1.11
CA HIS A 51 3.08 4.96 0.90
C HIS A 51 2.77 5.73 2.18
N MET A 52 2.69 5.04 3.33
CA MET A 52 2.48 5.66 4.64
C MET A 52 3.61 6.61 5.01
N ILE A 53 4.86 6.20 4.80
CA ILE A 53 6.05 7.05 5.00
C ILE A 53 5.97 8.28 4.10
N LYS A 54 5.66 8.10 2.81
CA LYS A 54 5.58 9.21 1.85
C LYS A 54 4.46 10.20 2.18
N LYS A 55 3.35 9.74 2.74
CA LYS A 55 2.24 10.59 3.17
C LYS A 55 2.46 11.24 4.53
N GLU A 56 3.60 10.99 5.18
CA GLU A 56 3.90 11.50 6.53
C GLU A 56 2.81 11.08 7.55
N GLN A 57 2.13 9.96 7.30
CA GLN A 57 1.11 9.42 8.21
C GLN A 57 1.72 8.88 9.50
N ILE A 58 3.04 8.74 9.53
CA ILE A 58 3.80 8.24 10.65
C ILE A 58 4.56 9.45 11.20
N ASP A 59 4.39 9.73 12.49
CA ASP A 59 5.17 10.74 13.22
C ASP A 59 6.61 10.25 13.45
N LEU A 60 7.34 10.13 12.33
CA LEU A 60 8.78 9.97 12.33
C LEU A 60 9.34 11.35 12.69
N ARG A 61 9.49 11.62 14.00
CA ARG A 61 10.01 12.87 14.60
C ARG A 61 11.01 13.65 13.73
N ASN A 62 11.88 12.91 13.05
CA ASN A 62 12.60 13.38 11.87
C ASN A 62 12.40 12.38 10.72
N GLN A 63 12.09 12.83 9.50
CA GLN A 63 12.01 11.97 8.29
C GLN A 63 13.39 11.48 7.79
N SER A 64 14.34 11.31 8.72
CA SER A 64 15.63 10.73 8.43
C SER A 64 15.47 9.32 7.85
N VAL A 65 16.32 9.00 6.88
CA VAL A 65 16.42 7.66 6.28
C VAL A 65 16.61 6.59 7.35
N GLN A 66 17.29 6.92 8.46
CA GLN A 66 17.48 5.99 9.59
C GLN A 66 16.17 5.67 10.31
N ASN A 67 15.29 6.65 10.50
CA ASN A 67 14.01 6.45 11.17
C ASN A 67 13.05 5.67 10.26
N GLN A 68 13.09 5.92 8.94
CA GLN A 68 12.35 5.13 7.96
C GLN A 68 12.82 3.68 7.96
N LYS A 69 14.14 3.44 8.01
CA LYS A 69 14.73 2.12 8.14
C LYS A 69 14.23 1.43 9.42
N GLN A 70 14.32 2.10 10.58
CA GLN A 70 13.86 1.55 11.86
C GLN A 70 12.37 1.20 11.83
N PHE A 71 11.53 2.04 11.24
CA PHE A 71 10.11 1.76 11.06
C PHE A 71 9.86 0.51 10.20
N ILE A 72 10.59 0.35 9.09
CA ILE A 72 10.49 -0.84 8.23
C ILE A 72 10.90 -2.10 9.01
N HIS A 73 12.00 -2.05 9.77
CA HIS A 73 12.41 -3.17 10.62
C HIS A 73 11.34 -3.54 11.64
N GLN A 74 10.75 -2.53 12.30
CA GLN A 74 9.68 -2.74 13.28
C GLN A 74 8.40 -3.30 12.65
N LEU A 75 7.99 -2.78 11.49
CA LEU A 75 6.77 -3.21 10.79
C LEU A 75 6.86 -4.65 10.29
N PHE A 76 8.03 -5.05 9.78
CA PHE A 76 8.24 -6.39 9.24
C PHE A 76 8.89 -7.37 10.24
N GLY A 77 9.14 -6.94 11.48
CA GLY A 77 9.78 -7.78 12.50
C GLY A 77 11.19 -8.26 12.12
N LEU A 78 11.89 -7.52 11.26
CA LEU A 78 13.23 -7.87 10.81
C LEU A 78 14.20 -7.50 11.94
N THR A 79 14.83 -8.50 12.57
CA THR A 79 15.90 -8.27 13.56
C THR A 79 16.99 -7.40 12.92
N ALA A 80 17.18 -6.20 13.47
CA ALA A 80 18.12 -5.19 12.99
C ALA A 80 19.56 -5.51 13.39
#